data_AF-B8KK03-F1
#
_entry.id   AF-B8KK03-F1
#
_cell.length_a   1.000
_cell.length_b   1.000
_cell.length_c   1.000
_cell.angle_alpha   90.00
_cell.angle_beta   90.00
_cell.angle_gamma   90.00
#
_symmetry.space_group_name_H-M   'P 1'
#
loop_
_entity.id
_entity.type
_entity.pdbx_description
1 polymer ?
#
loop_
_entity_poly.entity_id
_entity_poly.type
_entity_poly.pdbx_seq_one_letter_code
_entity_poly.pdbx_strand_id
1 'polypeptide(L)' 'MSPGSRISASDEITIGDGVMMANGTYITDSDWHTVYDRTQRSATPTPVHIGDNVWLGDHATILKV' A
#
# COMPACT_ATOMS: atom_id res chain seq x y z
N MET A 1 -2.45 10.37 9.50
CA MET A 1 -1.50 10.27 8.35
C MET A 1 -0.75 11.59 8.22
N SER A 2 0.58 11.57 8.34
CA SER A 2 1.43 12.75 8.14
C SER A 2 1.59 13.10 6.64
N PRO A 3 2.02 14.34 6.31
CA PRO A 3 2.14 14.78 4.91
C PRO A 3 2.99 13.85 4.04
N GLY A 4 2.72 13.85 2.73
CA GLY A 4 3.47 13.07 1.74
C GLY A 4 3.15 11.58 1.72
N SER A 5 2.30 11.09 2.61
CA SER A 5 1.85 9.70 2.59
C SER A 5 1.00 9.41 1.35
N ARG A 6 1.18 8.24 0.75
CA ARG A 6 0.51 7.79 -0.48
C ARG A 6 -0.07 6.40 -0.30
N ILE A 7 -1.35 6.25 -0.64
CA ILE A 7 -2.06 4.98 -0.63
C ILE A 7 -2.55 4.74 -2.05
N SER A 8 -2.24 3.56 -2.59
CA SER A 8 -2.43 3.21 -3.98
C SER A 8 -3.03 1.82 -4.07
N ALA A 9 -4.37 1.76 -4.09
CA ALA A 9 -5.11 0.51 -4.19
C ALA A 9 -5.54 0.25 -5.64
N SER A 10 -5.10 -0.86 -6.20
CA SER A 10 -5.62 -1.46 -7.42
C SER A 10 -6.90 -2.24 -7.14
N ASP A 11 -6.93 -3.01 -6.06
CA ASP A 11 -8.03 -3.89 -5.71
C ASP A 11 -8.50 -3.66 -4.26
N GLU A 12 -7.64 -3.85 -3.26
CA GLU A 12 -8.02 -3.70 -1.85
C GLU A 12 -6.82 -3.35 -0.94
N ILE A 13 -7.00 -2.28 -0.16
CA ILE A 13 -6.17 -1.95 0.99
C ILE A 13 -7.09 -1.69 2.18
N THR A 14 -6.92 -2.45 3.26
CA THR A 14 -7.65 -2.26 4.52
C THR A 14 -6.72 -1.69 5.57
N ILE A 15 -7.19 -0.66 6.27
CA ILE A 15 -6.46 0.00 7.36
C ILE A 15 -7.36 -0.03 8.60
N GLY A 16 -6.87 -0.65 9.67
CA GLY A 16 -7.56 -0.77 10.95
C GLY A 16 -7.62 0.52 11.75
N ASP A 17 -8.23 0.42 12.93
CA ASP A 17 -8.43 1.55 13.83
C ASP A 17 -7.13 1.96 14.51
N GLY A 18 -6.94 3.26 14.76
CA GLY A 18 -5.79 3.77 15.50
C GLY A 18 -4.45 3.70 14.75
N VAL A 19 -4.45 3.43 13.44
CA VAL A 19 -3.21 3.38 12.64
C VAL A 19 -2.57 4.77 12.50
N MET A 20 -1.28 4.85 12.80
CA MET A 20 -0.46 6.05 12.64
C MET A 20 0.48 5.89 11.45
N MET A 21 0.55 6.91 10.59
CA MET A 21 1.46 6.94 9.44
C MET A 21 2.34 8.17 9.51
N ALA A 22 3.65 7.98 9.57
CA ALA A 22 4.64 9.05 9.54
C ALA A 22 4.82 9.62 8.12
N ASN A 23 5.67 10.65 7.98
CA ASN A 23 5.83 11.38 6.73
C ASN A 23 6.27 10.43 5.61
N GLY A 24 5.73 10.66 4.41
CA GLY A 24 6.20 9.95 3.21
C GLY A 24 5.89 8.44 3.14
N THR A 25 5.04 7.91 4.03
CA THR A 25 4.65 6.49 4.00
C THR A 25 4.02 6.12 2.65
N TYR A 26 4.40 5.00 2.05
CA TYR A 26 3.82 4.50 0.79
C TYR A 26 3.24 3.10 0.98
N ILE A 27 1.98 2.90 0.57
CA ILE A 27 1.26 1.63 0.63
C ILE A 27 0.69 1.32 -0.76
N THR A 28 1.01 0.13 -1.30
CA THR A 28 0.45 -0.36 -2.57
C THR A 28 0.19 -1.86 -2.52
N ASP A 29 -0.93 -2.29 -3.11
CA ASP A 29 -1.30 -3.69 -3.32
C ASP A 29 -0.92 -4.20 -4.73
N SER A 30 -0.28 -3.35 -5.55
CA SER A 30 -0.03 -3.64 -6.96
C SER A 30 1.31 -3.08 -7.47
N ASP A 31 1.88 -3.81 -8.45
CA ASP A 31 2.99 -3.33 -9.29
C ASP A 31 2.50 -2.49 -10.48
N TRP A 32 1.19 -2.33 -10.63
CA TRP A 32 0.46 -1.66 -11.71
C TRP A 32 0.57 -2.31 -13.08
N HIS A 33 1.76 -2.76 -13.45
CA HIS A 33 1.99 -3.45 -14.69
C HIS A 33 2.88 -4.69 -14.55
N THR A 34 2.76 -5.61 -15.50
CA THR A 34 3.71 -6.72 -15.62
C THR A 34 5.08 -6.23 -16.10
N VAL A 35 6.09 -7.09 -15.99
CA VAL A 35 7.46 -6.77 -16.45
C VAL A 35 7.53 -6.68 -17.98
N TYR A 36 6.67 -7.41 -18.70
CA TYR A 36 6.73 -7.52 -20.17
C TYR A 36 5.67 -6.66 -20.88
N ASP A 37 4.48 -6.51 -20.30
CA ASP A 37 3.39 -5.69 -20.84
C ASP A 37 2.98 -4.62 -19.83
N ARG A 38 3.29 -3.36 -20.17
CA ARG A 38 3.00 -2.17 -19.34
C ARG A 38 1.53 -1.74 -19.35
N THR A 39 0.72 -2.34 -20.20
CA THR A 39 -0.73 -2.09 -20.30
C THR A 39 -1.56 -3.08 -19.48
N GLN A 40 -0.92 -4.15 -18.99
CA GLN A 40 -1.57 -5.21 -18.22
C GLN A 40 -1.09 -5.23 -16.78
N ARG A 41 -2.04 -5.31 -15.85
CA ARG A 41 -1.80 -5.58 -14.43
C ARG A 41 -1.74 -7.08 -14.13
N SER A 42 -1.26 -7.46 -12.95
CA SER A 42 -1.37 -8.85 -12.46
C SER A 42 -2.84 -9.28 -12.43
N ALA A 43 -3.15 -10.47 -12.94
CA ALA A 43 -4.49 -11.05 -12.86
C ALA A 43 -4.86 -11.50 -11.44
N THR A 44 -3.87 -11.76 -10.60
CA THR A 44 -4.05 -12.16 -9.20
C THR A 44 -3.95 -10.93 -8.31
N PRO A 45 -5.02 -10.53 -7.61
CA PRO A 45 -4.98 -9.49 -6.59
C PRO A 45 -4.10 -9.91 -5.39
N THR A 46 -3.39 -8.95 -4.82
CA THR A 46 -2.48 -9.14 -3.69
C THR A 46 -2.74 -8.05 -2.63
N PRO A 47 -3.86 -8.15 -1.90
CA PRO A 47 -4.34 -7.07 -1.04
C PRO A 47 -3.39 -6.80 0.13
N VAL A 48 -3.44 -5.57 0.66
CA VAL A 48 -2.67 -5.18 1.85
C VAL A 48 -3.61 -4.92 3.02
N HIS A 49 -3.41 -5.62 4.13
CA HIS A 49 -4.19 -5.45 5.35
C HIS A 49 -3.30 -4.96 6.49
N ILE A 50 -3.58 -3.74 6.97
CA ILE A 50 -2.93 -3.14 8.12
C ILE A 50 -3.89 -3.23 9.30
N GLY A 51 -3.50 -3.97 10.33
CA GLY A 51 -4.32 -4.17 11.53
C GLY A 51 -4.41 -2.94 12.43
N ASP A 52 -5.17 -3.08 13.52
CA ASP A 52 -5.40 -2.01 14.50
C ASP A 52 -4.11 -1.62 15.24
N ASN A 53 -4.02 -0.34 15.62
CA ASN A 53 -2.97 0.25 16.45
C ASN A 53 -1.53 0.08 15.89
N VAL A 54 -1.38 -0.07 14.57
CA VAL A 54 -0.08 -0.14 13.90
C VAL A 54 0.52 1.26 13.73
N TRP A 55 1.84 1.39 13.92
CA TRP A 55 2.60 2.59 13.57
C TRP A 55 3.54 2.33 12.39
N LEU A 56 3.30 3.01 11.27
CA LEU A 56 4.16 3.02 10.10
C LEU A 56 5.16 4.18 10.22
N GLY A 57 6.45 3.83 10.24
CA GLY A 57 7.57 4.75 10.41
C GLY A 57 7.80 5.68 9.21
N ASP A 58 8.72 6.64 9.40
CA ASP A 58 9.06 7.64 8.39
C ASP A 58 9.54 6.96 7.09
N HIS A 59 8.96 7.36 5.95
CA HIS A 59 9.22 6.77 4.63
C HIS A 59 9.02 5.24 4.53
N ALA A 60 8.23 4.63 5.44
CA ALA A 60 7.92 3.21 5.34
C ALA A 60 7.24 2.88 4.01
N THR A 61 7.65 1.77 3.39
CA THR A 61 7.07 1.26 2.13
C THR A 61 6.48 -0.11 2.38
N ILE A 62 5.17 -0.23 2.18
CA ILE A 62 4.39 -1.44 2.36
C ILE A 62 3.94 -1.88 0.98
N LEU A 63 4.46 -3.02 0.54
CA LEU A 63 4.19 -3.60 -0.77
C LEU A 63 3.23 -4.78 -0.62
N LYS A 64 2.68 -5.20 -1.76
CA LYS A 64 1.96 -6.47 -1.90
C LYS A 64 2.77 -7.66 -1.36
N VAL A 65 2.05 -8.68 -0.89
CA VAL A 65 2.61 -9.97 -0.45
C VAL A 65 2.58 -10.98 -1.58
#